data_AF-A0ABD1QNL9-F1
#
_entry.id   AF-A0ABD1QNL9-F1
#
_cell.length_a   1.000
_cell.length_b   1.000
_cell.length_c   1.000
_cell.angle_alpha   90.00
_cell.angle_beta   90.00
_cell.angle_gamma   90.00
#
_symmetry.space_group_name_H-M   'P 1'
#
loop_
_entity.id
_entity.type
_entity.pdbx_description
1 polymer ?
#
loop_
_entity_poly.entity_id
_entity_poly.type
_entity_poly.pdbx_seq_one_letter_code
_entity_poly.pdbx_strand_id
1 'polypeptide(L)'
;MRDREPLFVPCTPKGCIELLHRYGVDIKGKMAVVIGRSNIVGMPAALLLQREDATVSVVHSRTKNPEEITGEADIIISAVGQPNMVRGSWIKHGSVVIDVGINPVEDANSP
;
A
#
# COMPACT_ATOMS: atom_id res chain seq x y z
N MET A 1 7.80 15.22 19.18
CA MET A 1 7.68 15.96 17.91
C MET A 1 6.51 15.38 17.13
N ARG A 2 5.33 16.02 17.18
CA ARG A 2 4.13 15.62 16.40
C ARG A 2 3.90 16.51 15.17
N ASP A 3 4.58 17.66 15.10
CA ASP A 3 4.34 18.69 14.08
C ASP A 3 5.50 18.81 13.08
N ARG A 4 5.72 17.78 12.27
CA ARG A 4 6.55 17.90 11.06
C ARG A 4 5.66 17.74 9.85
N GLU A 5 4.99 18.82 9.47
CA GLU A 5 4.30 18.87 8.18
C GLU A 5 5.33 19.04 7.04
N PRO A 6 5.41 18.09 6.10
CA PRO A 6 6.28 18.26 4.95
C PRO A 6 5.71 19.35 4.02
N LEU A 7 6.58 20.19 3.46
CA LEU A 7 6.19 21.20 2.46
C LEU A 7 5.54 20.55 1.22
N PHE A 8 6.02 19.36 0.86
CA PHE A 8 5.50 18.57 -0.26
C PHE A 8 5.40 17.10 0.12
N VAL A 9 4.37 16.45 -0.41
CA VAL A 9 4.16 15.00 -0.29
C VAL A 9 4.31 14.38 -1.68
N PRO A 10 4.99 13.22 -1.83
CA PRO A 10 5.10 12.58 -3.14
C PRO A 10 3.72 12.26 -3.72
N CYS A 11 3.55 12.45 -5.03
CA CYS A 11 2.24 12.46 -5.68
C CYS A 11 1.52 11.11 -5.59
N THR A 12 2.19 10.00 -5.89
CA THR A 12 1.61 8.65 -5.85
C THR A 12 1.09 8.24 -4.46
N PRO A 13 1.88 8.32 -3.38
CA PRO A 13 1.39 7.98 -2.04
C PRO A 13 0.31 8.96 -1.58
N LYS A 14 0.38 10.25 -1.93
CA LYS A 14 -0.72 11.19 -1.70
C LYS A 14 -2.00 10.77 -2.42
N GLY A 15 -1.88 10.32 -3.67
CA GLY A 15 -3.01 9.79 -4.45
C GLY A 15 -3.64 8.55 -3.81
N CYS A 16 -2.83 7.67 -3.21
CA CYS A 16 -3.35 6.51 -2.49
C CYS A 16 -4.22 6.94 -1.30
N ILE A 17 -3.76 7.89 -0.48
CA ILE A 17 -4.53 8.40 0.67
C ILE A 17 -5.81 9.12 0.20
N GLU A 18 -5.71 9.92 -0.86
CA GLU A 18 -6.86 10.59 -1.46
C GLU A 18 -7.94 9.60 -1.94
N LEU A 19 -7.54 8.47 -2.54
CA LEU A 19 -8.48 7.42 -2.94
C LEU A 19 -9.18 6.81 -1.73
N LEU A 20 -8.46 6.53 -0.63
CA LEU A 20 -9.09 6.02 0.61
C LEU A 20 -10.15 7.00 1.13
N HIS A 21 -9.81 8.29 1.20
CA HIS A 21 -10.73 9.35 1.65
C HIS A 21 -11.96 9.47 0.75
N ARG A 22 -11.78 9.50 -0.58
CA ARG A 22 -12.90 9.63 -1.54
C ARG A 22 -13.90 8.49 -1.48
N TYR A 23 -13.43 7.29 -1.14
CA TYR A 23 -14.28 6.11 -1.02
C TYR A 23 -14.79 5.87 0.40
N GLY A 24 -14.56 6.81 1.32
CA GLY A 24 -15.06 6.74 2.70
C GLY A 24 -14.41 5.61 3.52
N VAL A 25 -13.18 5.23 3.19
CA VAL A 25 -12.44 4.21 3.93
C VAL A 25 -11.88 4.85 5.20
N ASP A 26 -12.35 4.39 6.35
CA ASP A 26 -11.78 4.81 7.63
C ASP A 26 -10.35 4.25 7.78
N ILE A 27 -9.36 5.14 7.93
CA ILE A 27 -7.94 4.78 8.07
C ILE A 27 -7.56 4.63 9.54
N LYS A 28 -8.22 5.38 10.43
CA LYS A 28 -7.84 5.49 11.83
C LYS A 28 -8.00 4.16 12.55
N GLY A 29 -6.93 3.71 13.22
CA GLY A 29 -6.93 2.46 13.98
C GLY A 29 -6.98 1.19 13.12
N LYS A 30 -6.98 1.28 11.79
CA LYS A 30 -6.91 0.12 10.90
C LYS A 30 -5.49 -0.44 10.84
N MET A 31 -5.41 -1.73 10.53
CA MET A 31 -4.14 -2.34 10.15
C MET A 31 -3.90 -2.13 8.66
N ALA A 32 -2.85 -1.39 8.33
CA ALA A 32 -2.45 -1.16 6.95
C ALA A 32 -1.13 -1.88 6.64
N VAL A 33 -1.07 -2.53 5.49
CA VAL A 33 0.14 -3.16 4.97
C VAL A 33 0.59 -2.43 3.71
N VAL A 34 1.82 -1.94 3.72
CA VAL A 34 2.47 -1.39 2.54
C VAL A 34 3.50 -2.39 2.04
N ILE A 35 3.29 -2.91 0.84
CA ILE A 35 4.16 -3.91 0.22
C ILE A 35 5.10 -3.19 -0.74
N GLY A 36 6.37 -3.09 -0.36
CA GLY A 36 7.38 -2.27 -1.02
C GLY A 36 7.83 -1.10 -0.15
N ARG A 37 9.12 -0.76 -0.22
CA ARG A 37 9.76 0.27 0.62
C ARG A 37 10.60 1.26 -0.19
N SER A 38 10.15 1.56 -1.40
CA SER A 38 10.82 2.57 -2.25
C SER A 38 10.69 3.97 -1.64
N ASN A 39 11.63 4.85 -1.97
CA ASN A 39 11.62 6.24 -1.52
C ASN A 39 10.50 7.07 -2.18
N ILE A 40 9.97 6.60 -3.31
CA ILE A 40 8.97 7.33 -4.11
C ILE A 40 7.52 6.96 -3.78
N VAL A 41 7.27 5.74 -3.28
CA VAL A 41 5.90 5.27 -2.98
C VAL A 41 5.84 4.59 -1.62
N GLY A 42 6.54 3.47 -1.43
CA GLY A 42 6.31 2.59 -0.28
C GLY A 42 6.53 3.27 1.07
N MET A 43 7.72 3.84 1.29
CA MET A 43 8.02 4.50 2.56
C MET A 43 7.16 5.75 2.81
N PRO A 44 6.97 6.65 1.83
CA PRO A 44 6.05 7.77 2.04
C PRO A 44 4.59 7.35 2.28
N ALA A 45 4.07 6.33 1.59
CA ALA A 45 2.72 5.82 1.81
C ALA A 45 2.55 5.31 3.25
N ALA A 46 3.53 4.56 3.75
CA ALA A 46 3.52 4.08 5.13
C ALA A 46 3.50 5.24 6.16
N LEU A 47 4.27 6.30 5.92
CA LEU A 47 4.29 7.47 6.79
C LEU A 47 2.98 8.26 6.74
N LEU A 48 2.33 8.36 5.58
CA LEU A 48 1.04 9.03 5.46
C LEU A 48 -0.09 8.25 6.14
N LEU A 49 -0.11 6.91 6.00
CA LEU A 49 -1.05 6.05 6.72
C LEU A 49 -0.86 6.18 8.23
N GLN A 50 0.39 6.18 8.72
CA GLN A 50 0.68 6.37 10.14
C GLN A 50 0.23 7.75 10.63
N ARG A 51 0.34 8.79 9.80
CA ARG A 51 -0.13 10.14 10.11
C ARG A 51 -1.67 10.22 10.24
N GLU A 52 -2.39 9.34 9.55
CA GLU A 52 -3.85 9.16 9.65
C GLU A 52 -4.23 8.15 10.75
N ASP A 53 -3.36 7.92 11.74
CA ASP A 53 -3.55 7.03 12.88
C ASP A 53 -3.70 5.52 12.54
N ALA A 54 -3.24 5.06 11.37
CA ALA A 54 -3.19 3.63 11.07
C ALA A 54 -2.03 2.91 11.78
N THR A 55 -2.21 1.62 12.10
CA THR A 55 -1.12 0.72 12.47
C THR A 55 -0.51 0.16 11.19
N VAL A 56 0.76 0.45 10.91
CA VAL A 56 1.37 0.18 9.59
C VAL A 56 2.48 -0.88 9.66
N SER A 57 2.36 -1.91 8.84
CA SER A 57 3.41 -2.90 8.57
C SER A 57 3.98 -2.70 7.17
N VAL A 58 5.31 -2.62 7.06
CA VAL A 58 5.99 -2.51 5.76
C VAL A 58 6.56 -3.88 5.36
N VAL A 59 5.99 -4.49 4.34
CA VAL A 59 6.41 -5.78 3.78
C VAL A 59 7.38 -5.54 2.62
N HIS A 60 8.46 -6.32 2.54
CA HIS A 60 9.45 -6.23 1.48
C HIS A 60 10.10 -7.60 1.19
N SER A 61 11.00 -7.66 0.22
CA SER A 61 11.65 -8.90 -0.26
C SER A 61 12.45 -9.72 0.77
N ARG A 62 12.57 -9.24 2.01
CA ARG A 62 13.26 -9.92 3.12
C ARG A 62 12.34 -10.16 4.32
N THR A 63 11.07 -9.81 4.20
CA THR A 63 10.05 -10.07 5.21
C THR A 63 9.77 -11.57 5.23
N LYS A 64 9.75 -12.16 6.41
CA LYS A 64 9.33 -13.55 6.60
C LYS A 64 7.81 -13.61 6.64
N ASN A 65 7.21 -14.63 6.02
CA ASN A 65 5.76 -14.85 5.93
C ASN A 65 4.99 -13.60 5.46
N PRO A 66 5.35 -13.01 4.30
CA PRO A 66 4.67 -11.81 3.80
C PRO A 66 3.17 -12.06 3.57
N GLU A 67 2.76 -13.30 3.30
CA GLU A 67 1.37 -13.68 3.09
C GLU A 67 0.54 -13.53 4.35
N GLU A 68 1.09 -14.02 5.48
CA GLU A 68 0.45 -14.00 6.80
C GLU A 68 0.23 -12.55 7.26
N ILE A 69 1.27 -11.72 7.16
CA ILE A 69 1.21 -10.30 7.55
C ILE A 69 0.20 -9.54 6.66
N THR A 70 0.21 -9.80 5.35
CA THR A 70 -0.74 -9.18 4.42
C THR A 70 -2.18 -9.62 4.69
N GLY A 71 -2.37 -10.87 5.11
CA GLY A 71 -3.66 -11.45 5.44
C GLY A 71 -4.34 -10.88 6.68
N GLU A 72 -3.65 -10.08 7.50
CA GLU A 72 -4.28 -9.38 8.64
C GLU A 72 -4.80 -7.98 8.27
N ALA A 73 -4.34 -7.44 7.13
CA ALA A 73 -4.52 -6.04 6.77
C ALA A 73 -5.97 -5.69 6.38
N ASP A 74 -6.46 -4.57 6.91
CA ASP A 74 -7.70 -3.95 6.44
C ASP A 74 -7.44 -3.08 5.18
N ILE A 75 -6.23 -2.52 5.06
CA ILE A 75 -5.80 -1.69 3.94
C ILE A 75 -4.48 -2.23 3.39
N ILE A 76 -4.39 -2.45 2.08
CA ILE A 76 -3.18 -2.92 1.40
C ILE A 76 -2.79 -1.91 0.33
N ILE A 77 -1.56 -1.41 0.38
CA ILE A 77 -0.93 -0.64 -0.71
C ILE A 77 0.20 -1.46 -1.30
N SER A 78 0.04 -1.96 -2.53
CA SER A 78 1.07 -2.73 -3.25
C SER A 78 1.88 -1.82 -4.17
N ALA A 79 3.20 -1.71 -3.92
CA ALA A 79 4.12 -0.85 -4.66
C ALA A 79 5.45 -1.58 -4.98
N VAL A 80 5.33 -2.80 -5.53
CA VAL A 80 6.47 -3.71 -5.70
C VAL A 80 7.10 -3.75 -7.09
N GLY A 81 6.38 -3.30 -8.12
CA GLY A 81 6.89 -3.33 -9.50
C GLY A 81 7.16 -4.74 -10.04
N GLN A 82 6.45 -5.73 -9.51
CA GLN A 82 6.50 -7.11 -9.98
C GLN A 82 5.07 -7.58 -10.27
N PRO A 83 4.77 -8.04 -11.50
CA PRO A 83 3.42 -8.46 -11.86
C PRO A 83 2.99 -9.67 -11.03
N ASN A 84 1.74 -9.65 -10.56
CA ASN A 84 1.10 -10.76 -9.87
C ASN A 84 1.81 -11.24 -8.59
N MET A 85 2.64 -10.42 -7.94
CA MET A 85 3.35 -10.83 -6.73
C MET A 85 2.37 -11.07 -5.56
N VAL A 86 1.45 -10.13 -5.34
CA VAL A 86 0.40 -10.23 -4.32
C VAL A 86 -0.73 -11.08 -4.90
N ARG A 87 -1.01 -12.22 -4.28
CA ARG A 87 -2.06 -13.15 -4.75
C ARG A 87 -3.36 -12.89 -4.00
N GLY A 88 -4.49 -13.26 -4.61
CA GLY A 88 -5.81 -13.16 -3.97
C GLY A 88 -5.88 -13.91 -2.63
N SER A 89 -5.13 -15.00 -2.46
CA SER A 89 -5.06 -15.75 -1.21
C SER A 89 -4.38 -14.99 -0.05
N TRP A 90 -3.67 -13.89 -0.33
CA TRP A 90 -3.03 -13.06 0.69
C TRP A 90 -4.01 -11.99 1.23
N ILE A 91 -5.14 -11.77 0.54
CA ILE A 91 -6.03 -10.66 0.79
C ILE A 91 -7.17 -11.13 1.68
N LYS A 92 -7.29 -10.50 2.86
CA LYS A 92 -8.41 -10.72 3.76
C LYS A 92 -9.73 -10.25 3.14
N HIS A 93 -10.80 -10.98 3.42
CA HIS A 93 -12.12 -10.58 2.96
C HIS A 93 -12.54 -9.24 3.59
N GLY A 94 -12.99 -8.30 2.75
CA GLY A 94 -13.37 -6.95 3.17
C GLY A 94 -12.21 -5.95 3.22
N SER A 95 -10.98 -6.36 2.87
CA SER A 95 -9.85 -5.43 2.77
C SER A 95 -9.98 -4.48 1.58
N VAL A 96 -9.46 -3.27 1.75
CA VAL A 96 -9.30 -2.30 0.67
C VAL A 96 -7.90 -2.47 0.07
N VAL A 97 -7.81 -2.56 -1.25
CA VAL A 97 -6.56 -2.79 -1.96
C VAL A 97 -6.31 -1.67 -2.96
N ILE A 98 -5.13 -1.04 -2.85
CA ILE A 98 -4.60 -0.10 -3.83
C ILE A 98 -3.37 -0.74 -4.46
N ASP A 99 -3.48 -1.12 -5.73
CA ASP A 99 -2.35 -1.61 -6.52
C ASP A 99 -1.73 -0.46 -7.32
N VAL A 100 -0.49 -0.10 -6.96
CA VAL A 100 0.29 0.95 -7.62
C VAL A 100 1.10 0.39 -8.80
N GLY A 101 1.17 -0.93 -8.95
CA GLY A 101 1.98 -1.59 -9.96
C GLY A 101 1.52 -1.27 -11.38
N ILE A 102 2.44 -0.74 -12.19
CA ILE A 102 2.29 -0.63 -13.65
C ILE A 102 3.40 -1.50 -14.24
N ASN A 103 3.05 -2.70 -14.68
CA ASN A 103 4.00 -3.68 -15.18
C ASN A 103 3.65 -4.04 -16.64
N PRO A 104 4.57 -3.86 -17.60
CA PRO A 104 4.35 -4.41 -18.93
C PRO A 104 4.34 -5.93 -18.83
N VAL A 105 3.42 -6.55 -19.57
CA VAL A 105 3.32 -8.01 -19.71
C VAL A 105 3.16 -8.33 -21.18
N GLU A 106 3.66 -9.49 -21.60
CA GLU A 106 3.40 -9.98 -22.95
C GLU A 106 1.91 -10.34 -23.06
N ASP A 107 1.26 -9.80 -24.09
CA ASP A 107 -0.11 -10.16 -24.46
C ASP A 107 -0.11 -10.61 -25.92
N ALA A 108 -0.32 -11.91 -26.13
CA ALA A 108 -0.37 -12.52 -27.46
C ALA A 108 -1.55 -12.00 -28.31
N ASN A 109 -2.51 -11.28 -27.70
CA ASN A 109 -3.65 -10.68 -28.38
C ASN A 109 -3.54 -9.15 -28.50
N SER A 110 -2.43 -8.54 -28.06
CA SER A 110 -2.19 -7.11 -28.30
C SER A 110 -2.05 -6.87 -29.81
N PRO A 111 -2.74 -5.87 -30.38
CA PRO A 111 -2.65 -5.53 -31.80
C PRO A 111 -1.24 -5.08 -32.21
#